data_AF-X0TKY9-F1
#
_entry.id   AF-X0TKY9-F1
#
_cell.length_a   1.000
_cell.length_b   1.000
_cell.length_c   1.000
_cell.angle_alpha   90.00
_cell.angle_beta   90.00
_cell.angle_gamma   90.00
#
_symmetry.space_group_name_H-M   'P 1'
#
loop_
_entity.id
_entity.type
_entity.pdbx_description
1 polymer ?
#
loop_
_entity_poly.entity_id
_entity_poly.type
_entity_poly.pdbx_seq_one_letter_code
_entity_poly.pdbx_strand_id
1 'polypeptide(L)'
;NSPFRGLKETEIMQMRRKQDAEINKEKCKSMIFRFLYSNQGKNHIQVNEIKKSVPNPILMNIPEHFNDILVELLQENNISGKVVGDELFLE
;
A
#
# COMPACT_ATOMS: atom_id res chain seq x y z
N ASN A 1 -14.73 -19.74 -37.02
CA ASN A 1 -14.46 -20.03 -35.60
C ASN A 1 -12.98 -19.93 -35.34
N SER A 2 -12.50 -18.77 -34.87
CA SER A 2 -11.09 -18.54 -34.55
C SER A 2 -10.92 -18.48 -33.03
N PRO A 3 -10.09 -19.33 -32.40
CA PRO A 3 -9.98 -19.45 -30.94
C PRO A 3 -9.16 -18.32 -30.27
N PHE A 4 -8.66 -17.34 -31.04
CA PHE A 4 -7.71 -16.33 -30.55
C PHE A 4 -8.34 -15.12 -29.84
N ARG A 5 -9.67 -14.97 -29.80
CA ARG A 5 -10.30 -13.81 -29.14
C ARG A 5 -10.23 -13.85 -27.61
N GLY A 6 -10.28 -15.04 -27.00
CA GLY A 6 -10.27 -15.19 -25.54
C GLY A 6 -8.92 -14.95 -24.85
N LEU A 7 -7.80 -15.17 -25.55
CA LEU A 7 -6.45 -14.93 -25.02
C LEU A 7 -6.18 -13.42 -24.79
N LYS A 8 -6.56 -12.57 -25.75
CA LYS A 8 -6.38 -11.12 -25.64
C LYS A 8 -7.20 -10.48 -24.52
N GLU A 9 -8.44 -10.93 -24.30
CA GLU A 9 -9.27 -10.43 -23.18
C GLU A 9 -8.64 -10.76 -21.83
N THR A 10 -8.06 -11.94 -21.70
CA THR A 10 -7.42 -12.39 -20.46
C THR A 10 -6.15 -11.59 -20.16
N GLU A 11 -5.31 -11.33 -21.17
CA GLU A 11 -4.09 -10.53 -21.02
C GLU A 11 -4.40 -9.06 -20.71
N ILE A 12 -5.39 -8.46 -21.38
CA ILE A 12 -5.82 -7.08 -21.11
C ILE A 12 -6.42 -6.96 -19.71
N MET A 13 -7.23 -7.93 -19.28
CA MET A 13 -7.76 -7.95 -17.90
C MET A 13 -6.64 -8.13 -16.87
N GLN A 14 -5.66 -8.99 -17.12
CA GLN A 14 -4.50 -9.15 -16.25
C GLN A 14 -3.66 -7.87 -16.17
N MET A 15 -3.42 -7.19 -17.30
CA MET A 15 -2.73 -5.91 -17.32
C MET A 15 -3.49 -4.83 -16.55
N ARG A 16 -4.81 -4.73 -16.72
CA ARG A 16 -5.64 -3.78 -15.96
C ARG A 16 -5.61 -4.07 -14.47
N ARG A 17 -5.73 -5.34 -14.07
CA ARG A 17 -5.62 -5.73 -12.65
C ARG A 17 -4.27 -5.38 -12.05
N LYS A 18 -3.17 -5.55 -12.81
CA LYS A 18 -1.83 -5.15 -12.38
C LYS A 18 -1.75 -3.63 -12.18
N GLN A 19 -2.23 -2.85 -13.16
CA GLN A 19 -2.26 -1.39 -13.06
C GLN A 19 -3.14 -0.90 -11.90
N ASP A 20 -4.32 -1.49 -11.72
CA ASP A 20 -5.23 -1.11 -10.63
C ASP A 20 -4.63 -1.42 -9.26
N ALA A 21 -3.97 -2.59 -9.11
CA ALA A 21 -3.26 -2.95 -7.88
C ALA A 21 -2.13 -1.96 -7.57
N GLU A 22 -1.35 -1.57 -8.59
CA GLU A 22 -0.24 -0.62 -8.45
C GLU A 22 -0.75 0.80 -8.11
N ILE A 23 -1.84 1.25 -8.75
CA ILE A 23 -2.52 2.51 -8.41
C ILE A 23 -3.02 2.48 -6.96
N ASN A 24 -3.60 1.37 -6.51
CA ASN A 24 -4.08 1.24 -5.14
C ASN A 24 -2.92 1.21 -4.14
N LYS A 25 -1.81 0.57 -4.47
CA LYS A 25 -0.57 0.59 -3.68
C LYS A 25 -0.06 2.02 -3.51
N GLU A 26 0.06 2.77 -4.59
CA GLU A 26 0.51 4.18 -4.55
C GLU A 26 -0.44 5.07 -3.76
N LYS A 27 -1.77 4.87 -3.88
CA LYS A 27 -2.74 5.58 -3.04
C LYS A 27 -2.58 5.24 -1.56
N CYS A 28 -2.36 3.96 -1.23
CA CYS A 28 -2.12 3.51 0.13
C CYS A 28 -0.86 4.18 0.70
N LYS A 29 0.25 4.13 -0.04
CA LYS A 29 1.50 4.82 0.29
C LYS A 29 1.29 6.32 0.54
N SER A 30 0.62 7.01 -0.37
CA SER A 30 0.33 8.44 -0.24
C SER A 30 -0.48 8.78 1.02
N MET A 31 -1.46 7.95 1.37
CA MET A 31 -2.26 8.14 2.59
C MET A 31 -1.46 7.88 3.87
N ILE A 32 -0.66 6.81 3.90
CA ILE A 32 0.28 6.54 5.00
C ILE A 32 1.21 7.74 5.19
N PHE A 33 1.84 8.21 4.10
CA PHE A 33 2.76 9.34 4.14
C PHE A 33 2.09 10.59 4.71
N ARG A 34 0.88 10.92 4.23
CA ARG A 34 0.09 12.04 4.76
C ARG A 34 -0.23 11.88 6.25
N PHE A 35 -0.54 10.67 6.70
CA PHE A 35 -0.79 10.40 8.11
C PHE A 35 0.45 10.63 8.97
N LEU A 36 1.61 10.09 8.55
CA LEU A 36 2.89 10.29 9.23
C LEU A 36 3.26 11.78 9.29
N TYR A 37 3.11 12.49 8.17
CA TYR A 37 3.35 13.93 8.10
C TYR A 37 2.43 14.73 9.04
N SER A 38 1.16 14.33 9.18
CA SER A 38 0.21 15.00 10.07
C SER A 38 0.44 14.66 11.54
N ASN A 39 1.16 13.57 11.83
CA ASN A 39 1.48 13.10 13.19
C ASN A 39 2.97 13.28 13.51
N GLN A 40 3.65 14.23 12.86
CA GLN A 40 5.04 14.52 13.14
C GLN A 40 5.24 14.87 14.63
N GLY A 41 6.32 14.35 15.20
CA GLY A 41 6.62 14.43 16.64
C GLY A 41 6.09 13.24 17.46
N LYS A 42 5.34 12.32 16.86
CA LYS A 42 5.08 11.00 17.46
C LYS A 42 6.13 10.00 16.99
N ASN A 43 6.90 9.50 17.95
CA ASN A 43 7.93 8.50 17.69
C ASN A 43 7.40 7.06 17.79
N HIS A 44 6.14 6.91 18.22
CA HIS A 44 5.48 5.62 18.38
C HIS A 44 4.04 5.72 17.91
N ILE A 45 3.66 4.84 16.99
CA ILE A 45 2.35 4.85 16.33
C ILE A 45 1.89 3.39 16.17
N GLN A 46 0.65 3.10 16.55
CA GLN A 46 0.05 1.79 16.28
C GLN A 46 -0.21 1.64 14.78
N VAL A 47 0.22 0.53 14.17
CA VAL A 47 -0.04 0.20 12.76
C VAL A 47 -1.54 0.22 12.46
N ASN A 48 -2.37 -0.20 13.41
CA ASN A 48 -3.82 -0.16 13.27
C ASN A 48 -4.37 1.28 13.15
N GLU A 49 -3.73 2.28 13.78
CA GLU A 49 -4.13 3.68 13.60
C GLU A 49 -3.80 4.19 12.20
N ILE A 50 -2.65 3.78 11.64
CA ILE A 50 -2.28 4.10 10.27
C ILE A 50 -3.23 3.38 9.29
N LYS A 51 -3.59 2.11 9.55
CA LYS A 51 -4.58 1.38 8.74
C LYS A 51 -5.92 2.10 8.69
N LYS A 52 -6.37 2.71 9.79
CA LYS A 52 -7.62 3.49 9.84
C LYS A 52 -7.58 4.75 8.96
N SER A 53 -6.40 5.27 8.61
CA SER A 53 -6.29 6.38 7.67
C SER A 53 -6.40 5.95 6.20
N VAL A 54 -6.38 4.64 5.92
CA VAL A 54 -6.51 4.07 4.58
C VAL A 54 -7.91 3.43 4.42
N PRO A 55 -8.70 3.82 3.40
CA PRO A 55 -9.99 3.20 3.12
C PRO A 55 -9.87 1.69 2.88
N ASN A 56 -10.76 0.91 3.51
CA ASN A 56 -10.85 -0.54 3.32
C ASN A 56 -10.88 -1.00 1.84
N PRO A 57 -11.57 -0.31 0.91
CA PRO A 57 -11.54 -0.70 -0.51
C PRO A 57 -10.14 -0.67 -1.11
N ILE A 58 -9.24 0.21 -0.65
CA ILE A 58 -7.87 0.24 -1.13
C ILE A 58 -7.11 -0.95 -0.56
N LEU A 59 -7.20 -1.18 0.75
CA LEU A 59 -6.53 -2.29 1.43
C LEU A 59 -6.94 -3.67 0.86
N MET A 60 -8.21 -3.85 0.51
CA MET A 60 -8.71 -5.10 -0.06
C MET A 60 -8.27 -5.36 -1.51
N ASN A 61 -7.81 -4.32 -2.22
CA ASN A 61 -7.43 -4.40 -3.63
C ASN A 61 -5.91 -4.37 -3.84
N ILE A 62 -5.11 -4.49 -2.77
CA ILE A 62 -3.66 -4.62 -2.86
C ILE A 62 -3.30 -6.08 -2.53
N PRO A 63 -2.46 -6.75 -3.33
CA PRO A 63 -2.05 -8.14 -3.09
C PRO A 63 -1.02 -8.31 -1.96
N GLU A 64 -0.53 -7.22 -1.39
CA GLU A 64 0.55 -7.15 -0.40
C GLU A 64 0.01 -6.85 1.00
N HIS A 65 0.70 -7.32 2.05
CA HIS A 65 0.32 -6.98 3.41
C HIS A 65 0.63 -5.52 3.70
N PHE A 66 -0.26 -4.85 4.45
CA PHE A 66 -0.08 -3.44 4.81
C PHE A 66 1.28 -3.13 5.45
N ASN A 67 1.79 -4.04 6.28
CA ASN A 67 3.08 -3.87 6.94
C ASN A 67 4.23 -3.85 5.94
N ASP A 68 4.17 -4.65 4.87
CA ASP A 68 5.18 -4.65 3.81
C ASP A 68 5.17 -3.31 3.06
N ILE A 69 3.98 -2.80 2.72
CA ILE A 69 3.80 -1.48 2.08
C ILE A 69 4.35 -0.37 2.98
N LEU A 70 4.12 -0.46 4.29
CA LEU A 70 4.63 0.50 5.26
C LEU A 70 6.16 0.47 5.32
N VAL A 71 6.77 -0.72 5.41
CA VAL A 71 8.24 -0.86 5.42
C VAL A 71 8.86 -0.36 4.11
N GLU A 72 8.29 -0.73 2.97
CA GLU A 72 8.71 -0.27 1.66
C GLU A 72 8.65 1.26 1.57
N LEU A 73 7.55 1.87 2.02
CA LEU A 73 7.40 3.33 2.05
C LEU A 73 8.46 4.02 2.91
N LEU A 74 8.78 3.47 4.08
CA LEU A 74 9.82 4.02 4.95
C LEU A 74 11.18 3.96 4.26
N GLN A 75 11.49 2.84 3.60
CA GLN A 75 12.74 2.65 2.86
C GLN A 75 12.84 3.60 1.65
N GLU A 76 11.80 3.67 0.82
CA GLU A 76 11.77 4.54 -0.37
C GLU A 76 11.92 6.02 -0.04
N ASN A 77 11.36 6.45 1.09
CA ASN A 77 11.40 7.85 1.51
C ASN A 77 12.55 8.16 2.48
N ASN A 78 13.44 7.20 2.74
CA ASN A 78 14.52 7.30 3.74
C ASN A 78 14.02 7.79 5.11
N ILE A 79 12.85 7.33 5.54
CA ILE A 79 12.29 7.65 6.85
C ILE A 79 12.92 6.69 7.86
N SER A 80 13.65 7.24 8.83
CA SER A 80 14.21 6.47 9.95
C SER A 80 13.08 5.94 10.82
N GLY A 81 12.75 4.67 10.64
CA GLY A 81 11.71 4.02 11.38
C GLY A 81 11.73 2.50 11.24
N LYS A 82 11.10 1.82 12.18
CA LYS A 82 11.04 0.37 12.26
C LYS A 82 9.64 -0.09 12.63
N VAL A 83 9.13 -1.06 11.89
CA VAL A 83 7.89 -1.75 12.23
C VAL A 83 8.25 -2.99 13.08
N VAL A 84 7.68 -3.09 14.29
CA VAL A 84 7.84 -4.24 15.19
C VAL A 84 6.45 -4.72 15.61
N GLY A 85 6.04 -5.89 15.11
CA GLY A 85 4.68 -6.39 15.34
C GLY A 85 3.63 -5.46 14.72
N ASP A 86 2.74 -4.93 15.56
CA ASP A 86 1.68 -3.97 15.18
C ASP A 86 2.05 -2.52 15.53
N GLU A 87 3.32 -2.21 15.74
CA GLU A 87 3.78 -0.89 16.13
C GLU A 87 4.85 -0.34 15.16
N LEU A 88 4.74 0.94 14.84
CA LEU A 88 5.73 1.72 14.10
C LEU A 88 6.49 2.60 15.09
N PHE A 89 7.81 2.46 15.09
CA PHE A 89 8.75 3.33 15.80
C PHE A 89 9.42 4.26 14.78
N LEU A 90 9.41 5.56 15.03
CA LEU A 90 10.09 6.58 14.22
C LEU A 90 11.20 7.21 15.06
N GLU A 91 12.36 7.45 14.44
CA GLU A 91 13.55 8.05 15.09
C GLU A 91 13.67 9.55 14.82
#